data_AF-A0A927N131-F1
#
_entry.id   AF-A0A927N131-F1
#
_cell.length_a   1.000
_cell.length_b   1.000
_cell.length_c   1.000
_cell.angle_alpha   90.00
_cell.angle_beta   90.00
_cell.angle_gamma   90.00
#
_symmetry.space_group_name_H-M   'P 1'
#
loop_
_entity.id
_entity.type
_entity.pdbx_description
1 polymer ?
#
loop_
_entity_poly.entity_id
_entity_poly.type
_entity_poly.pdbx_seq_one_letter_code
_entity_poly.pdbx_strand_id
1 'polypeptide(L)'
;MTETPGSKPQAGLPSRGGASARPFPLEPTPIHVADDVLTDLRRRLELTRFPVDAGNEDWHYGVNRDYLAELVDYWRTDYDWRAAEAAINAYEHYRVEVDGVPVHFMRRAGVGPNPTPLILTHGWPWTFWHWAKVVDPLRRPGRLRR
;
A
#
# COMPACT_ATOMS: atom_id res chain seq x y z
N MET A 1 -0.38 -62.93 -32.78
CA MET A 1 0.44 -62.36 -31.69
C MET A 1 0.83 -60.96 -32.16
N THR A 2 0.00 -59.96 -31.83
CA THR A 2 0.18 -58.55 -32.21
C THR A 2 -0.27 -57.70 -31.02
N GLU A 3 0.63 -56.81 -30.59
CA GLU A 3 0.59 -56.06 -29.33
C GLU A 3 -0.50 -54.99 -29.29
N THR A 4 -1.00 -54.72 -28.08
CA THR A 4 -1.83 -53.54 -27.74
C THR A 4 -0.94 -52.52 -27.01
N PRO A 5 -0.98 -51.21 -27.29
CA PRO A 5 -0.19 -50.24 -26.53
C PRO A 5 -0.87 -49.93 -25.19
N GLY A 6 -0.10 -50.06 -24.10
CA GLY A 6 -0.55 -49.75 -22.74
C GLY A 6 -0.75 -48.26 -22.51
N SER A 7 -1.93 -47.90 -21.98
CA SER A 7 -2.22 -46.58 -21.43
C SER A 7 -1.60 -46.48 -20.03
N LYS A 8 -0.69 -45.51 -19.81
CA LYS A 8 -0.19 -45.19 -18.48
C LYS A 8 -1.22 -44.34 -17.72
N PRO A 9 -1.49 -44.61 -16.44
CA PRO A 9 -2.34 -43.74 -15.63
C PRO A 9 -1.61 -42.42 -15.32
N GLN A 10 -2.22 -41.30 -15.66
CA GLN A 10 -1.80 -39.98 -15.16
C GLN A 10 -2.16 -39.90 -13.67
N ALA A 11 -1.13 -39.82 -12.82
CA ALA A 11 -1.28 -39.51 -11.41
C ALA A 11 -1.86 -38.09 -11.27
N GLY A 12 -3.11 -38.00 -10.82
CA GLY A 12 -3.71 -36.73 -10.43
C GLY A 12 -2.92 -36.09 -9.30
N LEU A 13 -2.63 -34.80 -9.43
CA LEU A 13 -2.12 -33.99 -8.32
C LEU A 13 -3.09 -34.10 -7.14
N PRO A 14 -2.61 -34.35 -5.91
CA PRO A 14 -3.50 -34.43 -4.76
C PRO A 14 -4.20 -33.09 -4.56
N SER A 15 -5.53 -33.11 -4.48
CA SER A 15 -6.29 -31.95 -4.03
C SER A 15 -5.79 -31.59 -2.65
N ARG A 16 -5.30 -30.36 -2.49
CA ARG A 16 -4.97 -29.83 -1.16
C ARG A 16 -6.29 -29.68 -0.41
N GLY A 17 -6.60 -30.70 0.38
CA GLY A 17 -7.69 -30.69 1.34
C GLY A 17 -7.63 -29.42 2.17
N GLY A 18 -8.79 -28.80 2.34
CA GLY A 18 -8.95 -27.57 3.11
C GLY A 18 -8.51 -27.79 4.55
N ALA A 19 -7.28 -27.42 4.86
CA ALA A 19 -6.94 -27.03 6.20
C ALA A 19 -7.80 -25.79 6.50
N SER A 20 -8.81 -25.96 7.35
CA SER A 20 -9.41 -24.84 8.07
C SER A 20 -8.26 -24.13 8.77
N ALA A 21 -7.75 -23.07 8.13
CA ALA A 21 -6.82 -22.17 8.76
C ALA A 21 -7.54 -21.65 10.00
N ARG A 22 -6.99 -21.93 11.18
CA ARG A 22 -7.49 -21.32 12.40
C ARG A 22 -7.54 -19.81 12.16
N PRO A 23 -8.64 -19.12 12.52
CA PRO A 23 -8.73 -17.68 12.34
C PRO A 23 -7.53 -17.05 13.04
N PHE A 24 -6.65 -16.40 12.28
CA PHE A 24 -5.65 -15.55 12.87
C PHE A 24 -6.41 -14.33 13.41
N PRO A 25 -6.34 -14.01 14.71
CA PRO A 25 -7.06 -12.86 15.25
C PRO A 25 -6.53 -11.59 14.60
N LEU A 26 -7.43 -10.86 13.92
CA LEU A 26 -7.12 -9.63 13.22
C LEU A 26 -7.82 -8.47 13.93
N GLU A 27 -7.08 -7.76 14.78
CA GLU A 27 -7.58 -6.56 15.46
C GLU A 27 -7.40 -5.34 14.54
N PRO A 28 -8.48 -4.62 14.19
CA PRO A 28 -8.37 -3.42 13.37
C PRO A 28 -7.51 -2.34 14.04
N THR A 29 -6.55 -1.81 13.29
CA THR A 29 -5.66 -0.73 13.73
C THR A 29 -5.72 0.45 12.77
N PRO A 30 -6.81 1.25 12.79
CA PRO A 30 -6.91 2.44 11.94
C PRO A 30 -5.76 3.40 12.20
N ILE A 31 -5.34 4.12 11.15
CA ILE A 31 -4.29 5.12 11.24
C ILE A 31 -4.85 6.37 11.93
N HIS A 32 -4.15 6.85 12.96
CA HIS A 32 -4.43 8.12 13.58
C HIS A 32 -3.13 8.87 13.86
N VAL A 33 -2.99 10.04 13.25
CA VAL A 33 -1.92 10.99 13.52
C VAL A 33 -2.46 12.05 14.47
N ALA A 34 -1.85 12.13 15.65
CA ALA A 34 -2.26 13.04 16.70
C ALA A 34 -2.16 14.51 16.26
N ASP A 35 -3.04 15.36 16.79
CA ASP A 35 -3.11 16.78 16.42
C ASP A 35 -1.83 17.56 16.75
N ASP A 36 -1.11 17.15 17.79
CA ASP A 36 0.16 17.73 18.20
C ASP A 36 1.26 17.49 17.15
N VAL A 37 1.30 16.31 16.52
CA VAL A 37 2.19 15.99 15.40
C VAL A 37 1.90 16.90 14.20
N LEU A 38 0.61 17.13 13.88
CA LEU A 38 0.22 18.01 12.78
C LEU A 38 0.51 19.48 13.09
N THR A 39 0.37 19.87 14.34
CA THR A 39 0.71 21.22 14.81
C THR A 39 2.21 21.45 14.72
N ASP A 40 3.03 20.48 15.15
CA ASP A 40 4.48 20.53 15.01
C ASP A 40 4.91 20.58 13.54
N LEU A 41 4.29 19.77 12.67
CA LEU A 41 4.53 19.81 11.22
C LEU A 41 4.30 21.22 10.65
N ARG A 42 3.14 21.83 10.92
CA ARG A 42 2.81 23.18 10.42
C ARG A 42 3.83 24.22 10.90
N ARG A 43 4.19 24.17 12.19
CA ARG A 43 5.19 25.06 12.77
C ARG A 43 6.56 24.91 12.08
N ARG A 44 6.98 23.68 11.76
CA ARG A 44 8.26 23.45 11.07
C ARG A 44 8.23 23.97 9.64
N LEU A 45 7.12 23.78 8.93
CA LEU A 45 6.92 24.32 7.58
C LEU A 45 6.96 25.85 7.58
N GLU A 46 6.30 26.51 8.54
CA GLU A 46 6.32 27.97 8.72
C GLU A 46 7.71 28.54 9.00
N LEU A 47 8.53 27.80 9.76
CA LEU A 47 9.88 28.22 10.14
C LEU A 47 10.96 27.77 9.14
N THR A 48 10.56 27.28 7.97
CA THR A 48 11.49 26.79 6.94
C THR A 48 12.46 27.89 6.50
N ARG A 49 13.76 27.59 6.58
CA ARG A 49 14.82 28.45 6.04
C ARG A 49 15.30 27.85 4.72
N PHE A 50 15.03 28.55 3.62
CA PHE A 50 15.44 28.09 2.30
C PHE A 50 16.93 28.38 2.05
N PRO A 51 17.67 27.43 1.43
CA PRO A 51 19.04 27.67 1.01
C PRO A 51 19.11 28.65 -0.16
N VAL A 52 20.30 29.20 -0.40
CA VAL A 52 20.61 29.86 -1.68
C VAL A 52 20.77 28.78 -2.74
N ASP A 53 20.14 28.96 -3.91
CA ASP A 53 20.07 27.97 -4.98
C ASP A 53 20.42 28.63 -6.33
N ALA A 54 21.66 29.09 -6.45
CA ALA A 54 22.11 29.84 -7.62
C ALA A 54 22.45 28.91 -8.79
N GLY A 55 21.85 29.15 -9.96
CA GLY A 55 22.19 28.42 -11.18
C GLY A 55 21.66 26.98 -11.23
N ASN A 56 20.55 26.71 -10.55
CA ASN A 56 19.90 25.38 -10.50
C ASN A 56 18.49 25.42 -11.13
N GLU A 57 18.21 26.37 -12.02
CA GLU A 57 16.90 26.51 -12.66
C GLU A 57 16.52 25.28 -13.51
N ASP A 58 17.52 24.52 -13.95
CA ASP A 58 17.40 23.29 -14.75
C ASP A 58 17.41 21.99 -13.91
N TRP A 59 17.41 22.09 -12.58
CA TRP A 59 17.43 20.98 -11.63
C TRP A 59 18.70 20.12 -11.64
N HIS A 60 19.79 20.59 -12.24
CA HIS A 60 21.03 19.83 -12.35
C HIS A 60 21.59 19.39 -10.98
N TYR A 61 21.45 20.23 -9.96
CA TYR A 61 21.95 19.97 -8.60
C TYR A 61 20.91 19.33 -7.67
N GLY A 62 19.75 18.94 -8.22
CA GLY A 62 18.65 18.35 -7.47
C GLY A 62 17.44 19.29 -7.41
N VAL A 63 16.64 19.15 -6.35
CA VAL A 63 15.39 19.90 -6.20
C VAL A 63 15.67 21.40 -6.18
N ASN A 64 15.09 22.12 -7.15
CA ASN A 64 15.18 23.56 -7.20
C ASN A 64 14.41 24.22 -6.04
N ARG A 65 14.94 25.32 -5.51
CA ARG A 65 14.39 26.07 -4.39
C ARG A 65 12.96 26.56 -4.63
N ASP A 66 12.64 27.05 -5.81
CA ASP A 66 11.34 27.65 -6.10
C ASP A 66 10.25 26.58 -6.02
N TYR A 67 10.51 25.40 -6.61
CA TYR A 67 9.62 24.25 -6.47
C TYR A 67 9.47 23.80 -5.01
N LEU A 68 10.58 23.73 -4.26
CA LEU A 68 10.50 23.34 -2.85
C LEU A 68 9.70 24.36 -2.03
N ALA A 69 9.82 25.65 -2.32
CA ALA A 69 9.06 26.71 -1.67
C ALA A 69 7.56 26.59 -1.97
N GLU A 70 7.18 26.32 -3.22
CA GLU A 70 5.79 26.04 -3.61
C GLU A 70 5.24 24.81 -2.88
N LEU A 71 6.02 23.72 -2.82
CA LEU A 71 5.62 22.50 -2.13
C LEU A 71 5.44 22.73 -0.62
N VAL A 72 6.34 23.47 0.02
CA VAL A 72 6.24 23.83 1.45
C VAL A 72 5.00 24.70 1.69
N ASP A 73 4.72 25.66 0.81
CA ASP A 73 3.54 26.51 0.93
C ASP A 73 2.26 25.67 0.84
N TYR A 74 2.12 24.85 -0.21
CA TYR A 74 0.98 23.94 -0.39
C TYR A 74 0.76 23.03 0.84
N TRP A 75 1.82 22.45 1.40
CA TRP A 75 1.72 21.60 2.59
C TRP A 75 1.24 22.35 3.83
N ARG A 76 1.57 23.64 3.93
CA ARG A 76 1.19 24.48 5.05
C ARG A 76 -0.24 25.00 4.92
N THR A 77 -0.68 25.35 3.71
CA THR A 77 -1.93 26.09 3.47
C THR A 77 -3.07 25.23 2.97
N ASP A 78 -2.79 24.27 2.08
CA ASP A 78 -3.82 23.60 1.28
C ASP A 78 -3.90 22.09 1.50
N TYR A 79 -2.81 21.47 1.97
CA TYR A 79 -2.80 20.03 2.20
C TYR A 79 -3.63 19.65 3.43
N ASP A 80 -4.76 18.98 3.19
CA ASP A 80 -5.63 18.47 4.23
C ASP A 80 -5.19 17.07 4.69
N TRP A 81 -4.45 17.04 5.81
CA TRP A 81 -4.03 15.78 6.43
C TRP A 81 -5.21 14.92 6.88
N ARG A 82 -6.31 15.52 7.33
CA ARG A 82 -7.48 14.77 7.82
C ARG A 82 -8.24 14.13 6.67
N ALA A 83 -8.30 14.78 5.51
CA ALA A 83 -8.79 14.17 4.29
C ALA A 83 -7.91 12.98 3.84
N ALA A 84 -6.58 13.14 3.89
CA ALA A 84 -5.65 12.06 3.56
C ALA A 84 -5.78 10.87 4.52
N GLU A 85 -5.86 11.12 5.83
CA GLU A 85 -6.08 10.12 6.87
C GLU A 85 -7.41 9.38 6.69
N ALA A 86 -8.49 10.10 6.38
CA ALA A 86 -9.78 9.49 6.08
C ALA A 86 -9.74 8.60 4.82
N ALA A 87 -9.03 9.05 3.77
CA ALA A 87 -8.84 8.25 2.56
C ALA A 87 -8.04 6.97 2.85
N ILE A 88 -7.00 7.06 3.67
CA ILE A 88 -6.20 5.91 4.11
C ILE A 88 -7.10 4.91 4.86
N ASN A 89 -7.85 5.39 5.85
CA ASN A 89 -8.75 4.57 6.67
C ASN A 89 -10.01 4.06 5.93
N ALA A 90 -10.20 4.37 4.65
CA ALA A 90 -11.21 3.72 3.82
C ALA A 90 -10.89 2.24 3.52
N TYR A 91 -9.69 1.80 3.90
CA TYR A 91 -9.22 0.42 3.83
C TYR A 91 -9.06 -0.17 5.24
N GLU A 92 -9.10 -1.51 5.31
CA GLU A 92 -8.87 -2.20 6.58
C GLU A 92 -7.38 -2.18 6.89
N HIS A 93 -7.02 -1.86 8.13
CA HIS A 93 -5.64 -1.85 8.61
C HIS A 93 -5.48 -2.81 9.76
N TYR A 94 -4.38 -3.55 9.77
CA TYR A 94 -4.05 -4.53 10.80
C TYR A 94 -2.57 -4.47 11.13
N ARG A 95 -2.23 -4.91 12.34
CA ARG A 95 -0.85 -5.11 12.79
C ARG A 95 -0.72 -6.49 13.42
N VAL A 96 0.35 -7.19 13.06
CA VAL A 96 0.65 -8.53 13.57
C VAL A 96 2.12 -8.63 13.92
N GLU A 97 2.48 -9.54 14.82
CA GLU A 97 3.88 -9.84 15.15
C GLU A 97 4.35 -11.03 14.30
N VAL A 98 5.45 -10.86 13.57
CA VAL A 98 6.11 -11.91 12.80
C VAL A 98 7.55 -12.00 13.27
N ASP A 99 7.94 -13.13 13.86
CA ASP A 99 9.29 -13.34 14.42
C ASP A 99 9.74 -12.20 15.37
N GLY A 100 8.80 -11.65 16.16
CA GLY A 100 9.04 -10.54 17.09
C GLY A 100 9.11 -9.16 16.44
N VAL A 101 8.79 -9.05 15.15
CA VAL A 101 8.73 -7.79 14.42
C VAL A 101 7.26 -7.40 14.17
N PRO A 102 6.84 -6.20 14.56
CA PRO A 102 5.52 -5.70 14.21
C PRO A 102 5.43 -5.39 12.72
N VAL A 103 4.48 -6.03 12.05
CA VAL A 103 4.17 -5.82 10.63
C VAL A 103 2.79 -5.21 10.50
N HIS A 104 2.73 -4.01 9.94
CA HIS A 104 1.48 -3.38 9.50
C HIS A 104 1.14 -3.80 8.07
N PHE A 105 -0.15 -4.00 7.79
CA PHE A 105 -0.63 -4.14 6.42
C PHE A 105 -2.03 -3.54 6.23
N MET A 106 -2.30 -3.19 4.98
CA MET A 106 -3.62 -2.81 4.48
C MET A 106 -4.28 -4.01 3.81
N ARG A 107 -5.57 -4.23 4.06
CA ARG A 107 -6.35 -5.34 3.50
C ARG A 107 -7.59 -4.83 2.78
N ARG A 108 -7.96 -5.55 1.72
CA ARG A 108 -9.24 -5.41 1.03
C ARG A 108 -9.74 -6.80 0.66
N ALA A 109 -10.93 -7.17 1.11
CA ALA A 109 -11.50 -8.48 0.80
C ALA A 109 -11.75 -8.62 -0.71
N GLY A 110 -11.28 -9.74 -1.29
CA GLY A 110 -11.61 -10.15 -2.65
C GLY A 110 -13.09 -10.45 -2.81
N VAL A 111 -13.61 -10.24 -4.01
CA VAL A 111 -15.02 -10.48 -4.34
C VAL A 111 -15.12 -11.62 -5.34
N GLY A 112 -15.95 -12.60 -5.03
CA GLY A 112 -16.17 -13.79 -5.85
C GLY A 112 -16.25 -15.06 -4.99
N PRO A 113 -16.59 -16.20 -5.60
CA PRO A 113 -16.76 -17.46 -4.87
C PRO A 113 -15.43 -18.06 -4.35
N ASN A 114 -14.30 -17.70 -4.96
CA ASN A 114 -12.98 -18.17 -4.57
C ASN A 114 -11.90 -17.12 -4.90
N PRO A 115 -11.82 -16.00 -4.14
CA PRO A 115 -10.87 -14.94 -4.44
C PRO A 115 -9.44 -15.42 -4.16
N THR A 116 -8.56 -15.33 -5.16
CA THR A 116 -7.13 -15.63 -5.00
C THR A 116 -6.48 -14.59 -4.08
N PRO A 117 -5.83 -15.00 -2.97
CA PRO A 117 -5.06 -14.07 -2.14
C PRO A 117 -3.89 -13.47 -2.92
N LEU A 118 -3.77 -12.15 -2.90
CA LEU A 118 -2.65 -11.41 -3.49
C LEU A 118 -1.91 -10.65 -2.39
N ILE A 119 -0.58 -10.75 -2.40
CA ILE A 119 0.30 -9.97 -1.53
C ILE A 119 0.98 -8.93 -2.42
N LEU A 120 0.83 -7.65 -2.06
CA LEU A 120 1.45 -6.52 -2.75
C LEU A 120 2.50 -5.88 -1.83
N THR A 121 3.76 -5.95 -2.23
CA THR A 121 4.89 -5.41 -1.46
C THR A 121 5.41 -4.14 -2.09
N HIS A 122 5.61 -3.10 -1.28
CA HIS A 122 6.21 -1.85 -1.75
C HIS A 122 7.73 -1.89 -1.57
N GLY A 123 8.44 -1.01 -2.27
CA GLY A 123 9.87 -0.74 -2.09
C GLY A 123 10.11 0.72 -1.70
N TRP A 124 11.37 1.10 -1.56
CA TRP A 124 11.75 2.49 -1.28
C TRP A 124 11.66 3.35 -2.55
N PRO A 125 11.17 4.62 -2.48
CA PRO A 125 10.71 5.38 -1.31
C PRO A 125 9.19 5.30 -1.04
N TRP A 126 8.49 4.33 -1.63
CA TRP A 126 7.03 4.21 -1.52
C TRP A 126 6.59 3.51 -0.23
N THR A 127 5.29 3.65 0.08
CA THR A 127 4.65 2.98 1.22
C THR A 127 3.50 2.09 0.75
N PHE A 128 2.86 1.37 1.69
CA PHE A 128 1.64 0.57 1.43
C PHE A 128 0.54 1.36 0.69
N TRP A 129 0.51 2.69 0.87
CA TRP A 129 -0.52 3.56 0.32
C TRP A 129 -0.53 3.60 -1.21
N HIS A 130 0.60 3.30 -1.86
CA HIS A 130 0.68 3.26 -3.32
C HIS A 130 -0.34 2.27 -3.93
N TRP A 131 -0.66 1.19 -3.21
CA TRP A 131 -1.58 0.16 -3.66
C TRP A 131 -3.06 0.59 -3.66
N ALA A 132 -3.41 1.69 -2.98
CA ALA A 132 -4.77 2.24 -3.03
C ALA A 132 -5.22 2.56 -4.48
N LYS A 133 -4.28 2.80 -5.39
CA LYS A 133 -4.54 3.07 -6.82
C LYS A 133 -5.04 1.84 -7.60
N VAL A 134 -4.77 0.63 -7.12
CA VAL A 134 -5.01 -0.62 -7.89
C VAL A 134 -5.77 -1.69 -7.11
N VAL A 135 -5.85 -1.60 -5.78
CA VAL A 135 -6.42 -2.65 -4.93
C VAL A 135 -7.91 -2.89 -5.21
N ASP A 136 -8.69 -1.84 -5.48
CA ASP A 136 -10.12 -1.98 -5.75
C ASP A 136 -10.43 -2.66 -7.10
N PRO A 137 -9.73 -2.35 -8.20
CA PRO A 137 -9.80 -3.15 -9.42
C PRO A 137 -9.35 -4.62 -9.21
N LEU A 138 -8.25 -4.83 -8.49
CA LEU A 138 -7.67 -6.17 -8.28
C LEU A 138 -8.58 -7.08 -7.44
N ARG A 139 -9.39 -6.54 -6.53
CA ARG A 139 -10.33 -7.34 -5.73
C ARG A 139 -11.50 -7.90 -6.56
N ARG A 140 -11.70 -7.40 -7.80
CA ARG A 140 -12.80 -7.76 -8.73
C ARG A 140 -12.25 -7.97 -10.15
N PRO A 141 -11.43 -9.02 -10.39
CA PRO A 141 -10.89 -9.30 -11.71
C PRO A 141 -12.05 -9.67 -12.67
N GLY A 142 -12.28 -8.84 -13.70
CA GLY A 142 -13.37 -9.01 -14.66
C GLY A 142 -14.18 -7.74 -14.95
N ARG A 143 -13.97 -6.66 -14.19
CA ARG A 143 -14.64 -5.35 -14.41
C ARG A 143 -13.70 -4.22 -14.82
N LEU A 144 -12.52 -4.54 -15.34
CA LEU A 144 -11.68 -3.56 -16.05
C LEU A 144 -12.51 -3.08 -17.25
N ARG A 145 -13.07 -1.88 -17.16
CA ARG A 145 -13.67 -1.21 -18.31
C ARG A 145 -12.56 -1.06 -19.36
N ARG A 146 -12.80 -1.62 -20.55
CA ARG A 146 -12.07 -1.23 -21.76
C ARG A 146 -12.40 0.21 -22.10
#